data_AF-A0A1G2ED45-F1
#
_entry.id   AF-A0A1G2ED45-F1
#
_cell.length_a   1.000
_cell.length_b   1.000
_cell.length_c   1.000
_cell.angle_alpha   90.00
_cell.angle_beta   90.00
_cell.angle_gamma   90.00
#
_symmetry.space_group_name_H-M   'P 1'
#
loop_
_entity.id
_entity.type
_entity.pdbx_description
1 polymer ?
#
loop_
_entity_poly.entity_id
_entity_poly.type
_entity_poly.pdbx_seq_one_letter_code
_entity_poly.pdbx_strand_id
1 'polypeptide(L)'
;MERIEWDLLGTLQNIAKESSPILLEKIKKELLPAELKLLEHVWRKYYQPDSSAGRWYDIYHVPLVVWFSIQLRRIQPEISPLIVPASVGHDIGYFSVDKAQWKDPKIRISHMQEGAAAFAEDLVEVGEWTGREIGKIVGLVATHDNAYVGIPTKDPDRLALADADRAFVMHPISFWKDWLANEGFSPLELFRSRLTSFYAWPEAEKEKVTSEEKIHSQQMLEPFTKLARDWRDVQFAAREQEIQDEIWKNEALFRKYIGQHIRSELSAGRA
;
A
#
# COMPACT_ATOMS: atom_id res chain seq x y z
N MET A 1 -15.93 -2.63 -21.85
CA MET A 1 -14.50 -2.66 -21.49
C MET A 1 -13.70 -2.43 -22.76
N GLU A 2 -13.00 -1.30 -22.86
CA GLU A 2 -12.06 -1.06 -23.97
C GLU A 2 -11.02 -2.19 -23.97
N ARG A 3 -10.75 -2.76 -25.14
CA ARG A 3 -9.82 -3.88 -25.27
C ARG A 3 -8.40 -3.35 -25.27
N ILE A 4 -7.62 -3.65 -24.22
CA ILE A 4 -6.18 -3.41 -24.21
C ILE A 4 -5.53 -4.43 -25.16
N GLU A 5 -4.80 -3.95 -26.16
CA GLU A 5 -4.19 -4.81 -27.19
C GLU A 5 -2.84 -5.42 -26.77
N TRP A 6 -2.38 -5.13 -25.55
CA TRP A 6 -1.06 -5.46 -25.05
C TRP A 6 -1.10 -5.90 -23.58
N ASP A 7 -0.03 -6.54 -23.10
CA ASP A 7 0.06 -7.11 -21.75
C ASP A 7 0.36 -6.05 -20.69
N LEU A 8 -0.69 -5.36 -20.26
CA LEU A 8 -0.60 -4.36 -19.19
C LEU A 8 -0.17 -4.98 -17.85
N LEU A 9 -0.66 -6.16 -17.50
CA LEU A 9 -0.33 -6.82 -16.23
C LEU A 9 1.15 -7.20 -16.18
N GLY A 10 1.67 -7.88 -17.21
CA GLY A 10 3.09 -8.22 -17.28
C GLY A 10 3.99 -6.99 -17.29
N THR A 11 3.53 -5.89 -17.87
CA THR A 11 4.23 -4.61 -17.82
C THR A 11 4.30 -4.02 -16.42
N LEU A 12 3.20 -4.00 -15.67
CA LEU A 12 3.18 -3.56 -14.27
C LEU A 12 4.07 -4.44 -13.39
N GLN A 13 4.05 -5.76 -13.60
CA GLN A 13 4.91 -6.70 -12.90
C GLN A 13 6.40 -6.42 -13.17
N ASN A 14 6.77 -6.15 -14.42
CA ASN A 14 8.15 -5.81 -14.76
C ASN A 14 8.59 -4.48 -14.14
N ILE A 15 7.73 -3.45 -14.17
CA ILE A 15 8.02 -2.16 -13.54
C ILE A 15 8.24 -2.32 -12.03
N ALA A 16 7.40 -3.11 -11.34
CA ALA A 16 7.57 -3.39 -9.92
C ALA A 16 8.90 -4.10 -9.63
N LYS A 17 9.25 -5.12 -10.41
CA LYS A 17 10.51 -5.87 -10.29
C LYS A 17 11.75 -5.01 -10.53
N GLU A 18 11.72 -4.14 -11.54
CA GLU A 18 12.84 -3.27 -11.88
C GLU A 18 13.04 -2.14 -10.86
N SER A 19 11.94 -1.62 -10.30
CA SER A 19 11.98 -0.48 -9.38
C SER A 19 12.23 -0.88 -7.92
N SER A 20 11.84 -2.09 -7.53
CA SER A 20 11.97 -2.61 -6.16
C SER A 20 13.41 -2.59 -5.63
N PRO A 21 14.45 -3.07 -6.35
CA PRO A 21 15.82 -3.03 -5.86
C PRO A 21 16.33 -1.61 -5.55
N ILE A 22 15.92 -0.61 -6.34
CA ILE A 22 16.32 0.78 -6.15
C ILE A 22 15.73 1.32 -4.84
N LEU A 23 14.44 1.06 -4.61
CA LEU A 23 13.72 1.44 -3.40
C LEU A 23 14.27 0.71 -2.17
N LEU A 24 14.51 -0.60 -2.27
CA LEU A 24 15.12 -1.41 -1.21
C LEU A 24 16.49 -0.86 -0.80
N GLU A 25 17.37 -0.57 -1.76
CA GLU A 25 18.69 -0.01 -1.46
C GLU A 25 18.62 1.38 -0.82
N LYS A 26 17.57 2.15 -1.13
CA LYS A 26 17.32 3.43 -0.48
C LYS A 26 16.90 3.24 0.98
N ILE A 27 15.89 2.42 1.25
CA ILE A 27 15.39 2.21 2.62
C ILE A 27 16.47 1.59 3.51
N LYS A 28 17.28 0.65 3.01
CA LYS A 28 18.36 0.01 3.78
C LYS A 28 19.37 1.01 4.34
N LYS A 29 19.62 2.11 3.62
CA LYS A 29 20.53 3.19 4.06
C LYS A 29 19.93 4.07 5.15
N GLU A 30 18.60 4.01 5.32
CA GLU A 30 17.85 4.88 6.23
C GLU A 30 17.30 4.14 7.47
N LEU A 31 17.29 2.80 7.44
CA LEU A 31 16.86 1.95 8.54
C LEU A 31 17.90 1.91 9.66
N LEU A 32 17.43 1.80 10.90
CA LEU A 32 18.29 1.51 12.05
C LEU A 32 18.79 0.06 11.96
N PRO A 33 19.93 -0.29 12.60
CA PRO A 33 20.50 -1.64 12.51
C PRO A 33 19.51 -2.77 12.84
N ALA A 34 18.71 -2.61 13.89
CA ALA A 34 17.67 -3.58 14.27
C ALA A 34 16.59 -3.73 13.17
N GLU A 35 16.13 -2.61 12.61
CA GLU A 35 15.09 -2.58 11.58
C GLU A 35 15.59 -3.17 10.26
N LEU A 36 16.85 -2.92 9.91
CA LEU A 36 17.50 -3.53 8.75
C LEU A 36 17.59 -5.04 8.90
N LYS A 37 18.02 -5.53 10.06
CA LYS A 37 18.08 -6.96 10.37
C LYS A 37 16.71 -7.64 10.24
N LEU A 38 15.66 -6.98 10.74
CA LEU A 38 14.28 -7.45 10.59
C LEU A 38 13.82 -7.45 9.13
N LEU A 39 14.07 -6.36 8.39
CA LEU A 39 13.74 -6.29 6.97
C LEU A 39 14.40 -7.44 6.21
N GLU A 40 15.70 -7.68 6.40
CA GLU A 40 16.41 -8.76 5.71
C GLU A 40 15.87 -10.15 6.07
N HIS A 41 15.53 -10.38 7.34
CA HIS A 41 14.93 -11.63 7.81
C HIS A 41 13.58 -11.90 7.13
N VAL A 42 12.67 -10.92 7.21
CA VAL A 42 11.31 -11.01 6.66
C VAL A 42 11.34 -11.08 5.14
N TRP A 43 12.19 -10.27 4.50
CA TRP A 43 12.32 -10.24 3.03
C TRP A 43 12.76 -11.60 2.48
N ARG A 44 13.74 -12.23 3.13
CA ARG A 44 14.20 -13.58 2.77
C ARG A 44 13.11 -14.63 2.95
N LYS A 45 12.27 -14.51 3.98
CA LYS A 45 11.25 -15.50 4.33
C LYS A 45 9.99 -15.39 3.46
N TYR A 46 9.52 -14.18 3.16
CA TYR A 46 8.21 -13.97 2.52
C TYR A 46 8.25 -13.31 1.15
N TYR A 47 9.22 -12.44 0.87
CA TYR A 47 9.18 -11.52 -0.28
C TYR A 47 10.25 -11.78 -1.36
N GLN A 48 10.97 -12.89 -1.29
CA GLN A 48 11.90 -13.26 -2.37
C GLN A 48 11.17 -13.40 -3.71
N PRO A 49 11.81 -13.02 -4.82
CA PRO A 49 11.32 -13.36 -6.16
C PRO A 49 11.07 -14.88 -6.20
N ASP A 50 9.88 -15.28 -6.67
CA ASP A 50 9.38 -16.67 -6.73
C ASP A 50 8.77 -17.23 -5.43
N SER A 51 8.73 -16.44 -4.35
CA SER A 51 7.96 -16.81 -3.17
C SER A 51 6.45 -16.81 -3.50
N SER A 52 5.79 -17.95 -3.28
CA SER A 52 4.33 -18.04 -3.33
C SER A 52 3.67 -17.39 -2.11
N ALA A 53 4.43 -16.89 -1.12
CA ALA A 53 3.90 -16.28 0.09
C ALA A 53 3.32 -14.89 -0.18
N GLY A 54 3.98 -14.07 -0.99
CA GLY A 54 3.51 -12.72 -1.33
C GLY A 54 2.56 -12.66 -2.53
N ARG A 55 2.02 -11.46 -2.78
CA ARG A 55 1.39 -11.03 -4.03
C ARG A 55 2.48 -10.44 -4.93
N TRP A 56 2.29 -10.46 -6.25
CA TRP A 56 3.34 -10.06 -7.19
C TRP A 56 3.84 -8.62 -7.00
N TYR A 57 3.02 -7.74 -6.42
CA TYR A 57 3.33 -6.34 -6.18
C TYR A 57 3.91 -6.07 -4.79
N ASP A 58 3.91 -7.05 -3.88
CA ASP A 58 4.43 -6.90 -2.50
C ASP A 58 5.92 -6.53 -2.49
N ILE A 59 6.65 -7.00 -3.51
CA ILE A 59 8.07 -6.65 -3.72
C ILE A 59 8.31 -5.14 -3.86
N TYR A 60 7.30 -4.36 -4.25
CA TYR A 60 7.38 -2.91 -4.37
C TYR A 60 6.54 -2.20 -3.30
N HIS A 61 5.34 -2.73 -3.01
CA HIS A 61 4.44 -2.21 -1.99
C HIS A 61 5.11 -2.14 -0.62
N VAL A 62 5.64 -3.24 -0.12
CA VAL A 62 6.20 -3.28 1.24
C VAL A 62 7.38 -2.31 1.41
N PRO A 63 8.35 -2.23 0.49
CA PRO A 63 9.39 -1.21 0.56
C PRO A 63 8.86 0.23 0.51
N LEU A 64 7.79 0.50 -0.26
CA LEU A 64 7.17 1.83 -0.30
C LEU A 64 6.53 2.19 1.03
N VAL A 65 5.78 1.26 1.64
CA VAL A 65 5.16 1.46 2.96
C VAL A 65 6.24 1.69 4.02
N VAL A 66 7.33 0.90 4.01
CA VAL A 66 8.46 1.09 4.92
C VAL A 66 9.12 2.46 4.72
N TRP A 67 9.36 2.86 3.48
CA TRP A 67 9.91 4.18 3.16
C TRP A 67 9.02 5.31 3.69
N PHE A 68 7.70 5.21 3.49
CA PHE A 68 6.73 6.19 3.94
C PHE A 68 6.74 6.31 5.47
N SER A 69 6.79 5.18 6.17
CA SER A 69 6.90 5.12 7.63
C SER A 69 8.21 5.71 8.17
N ILE A 70 9.33 5.55 7.45
CA ILE A 70 10.59 6.23 7.79
C ILE A 70 10.41 7.76 7.72
N GLN A 71 9.71 8.27 6.69
CA GLN A 71 9.46 9.71 6.57
C GLN A 71 8.52 10.22 7.66
N LEU A 72 7.44 9.50 7.96
CA LEU A 72 6.52 9.83 9.05
C LEU A 72 7.27 9.96 10.38
N ARG A 73 8.09 8.96 10.73
CA ARG A 73 8.94 8.97 11.94
C ARG A 73 9.85 10.20 12.02
N ARG A 74 10.33 10.72 10.88
CA ARG A 74 11.23 11.88 10.85
C ARG A 74 10.53 13.21 11.08
N ILE A 75 9.33 13.36 10.53
CA ILE A 75 8.66 14.67 10.46
C ILE A 75 7.48 14.78 11.43
N GLN A 76 7.06 13.69 12.07
CA GLN A 76 5.96 13.65 13.03
C GLN A 76 6.42 13.04 14.35
N PRO A 77 6.92 13.85 15.31
CA PRO A 77 7.48 13.35 16.57
C PRO A 77 6.45 12.64 17.47
N GLU A 78 5.16 12.87 17.24
CA GLU A 78 4.07 12.18 17.93
C GLU A 78 3.87 10.73 17.47
N ILE A 79 4.37 10.37 16.28
CA ILE A 79 4.28 9.02 15.74
C ILE A 79 5.45 8.19 16.26
N SER A 80 5.12 7.07 16.90
CA SER A 80 6.09 6.16 17.46
C SER A 80 7.05 5.63 16.40
N PRO A 81 8.36 5.53 16.68
CA PRO A 81 9.31 4.93 15.74
C PRO A 81 8.99 3.45 15.45
N LEU A 82 8.17 2.79 16.27
CA LEU A 82 7.74 1.40 16.07
C LEU A 82 6.83 1.18 14.85
N ILE A 83 6.35 2.24 14.18
CA ILE A 83 5.63 2.08 12.92
C ILE A 83 6.51 1.50 11.81
N VAL A 84 7.83 1.73 11.85
CA VAL A 84 8.77 1.25 10.85
C VAL A 84 8.89 -0.28 10.88
N PRO A 85 9.23 -0.93 12.02
CA PRO A 85 9.21 -2.38 12.09
C PRO A 85 7.81 -2.96 11.83
N ALA A 86 6.72 -2.31 12.26
CA ALA A 86 5.36 -2.78 11.91
C ALA A 86 5.11 -2.79 10.39
N SER A 87 5.61 -1.78 9.66
CA SER A 87 5.48 -1.68 8.21
C SER A 87 6.19 -2.79 7.46
N VAL A 88 7.28 -3.33 8.00
CA VAL A 88 7.99 -4.47 7.40
C VAL A 88 7.10 -5.73 7.37
N GLY A 89 6.31 -5.93 8.42
CA GLY A 89 5.49 -7.13 8.62
C GLY A 89 4.01 -6.99 8.30
N HIS A 90 3.51 -5.78 7.99
CA HIS A 90 2.06 -5.50 8.00
C HIS A 90 1.24 -6.47 7.12
N ASP A 91 1.76 -6.82 5.95
CA ASP A 91 1.06 -7.61 4.94
C ASP A 91 1.53 -9.07 4.83
N ILE A 92 2.40 -9.56 5.73
CA ILE A 92 2.91 -10.93 5.60
C ILE A 92 1.77 -11.95 5.63
N GLY A 93 0.69 -11.69 6.38
CA GLY A 93 -0.43 -12.62 6.55
C GLY A 93 -1.15 -12.99 5.25
N TYR A 94 -0.93 -12.29 4.15
CA TYR A 94 -1.38 -12.71 2.82
C TYR A 94 -0.83 -14.08 2.39
N PHE A 95 0.23 -14.60 3.02
CA PHE A 95 0.69 -15.98 2.80
C PHE A 95 -0.35 -17.04 3.20
N SER A 96 -1.25 -16.70 4.13
CA SER A 96 -2.17 -17.64 4.78
C SER A 96 -3.60 -17.62 4.22
N VAL A 97 -3.91 -16.70 3.31
CA VAL A 97 -5.28 -16.46 2.82
C VAL A 97 -5.38 -16.52 1.29
N ASP A 98 -6.61 -16.63 0.78
CA ASP A 98 -6.88 -16.50 -0.65
C ASP A 98 -6.72 -15.03 -1.09
N LYS A 99 -5.58 -14.74 -1.73
CA LYS A 99 -5.21 -13.41 -2.23
C LYS A 99 -6.19 -12.88 -3.28
N ALA A 100 -6.94 -13.73 -3.97
CA ALA A 100 -7.95 -13.28 -4.92
C ALA A 100 -9.14 -12.61 -4.22
N GLN A 101 -9.38 -12.93 -2.95
CA GLN A 101 -10.51 -12.44 -2.15
C GLN A 101 -10.10 -11.32 -1.18
N TRP A 102 -9.04 -10.56 -1.48
CA TRP A 102 -8.52 -9.47 -0.64
C TRP A 102 -9.54 -8.37 -0.30
N LYS A 103 -10.67 -8.29 -1.02
CA LYS A 103 -11.78 -7.37 -0.73
C LYS A 103 -12.75 -7.89 0.34
N ASP A 104 -12.78 -9.19 0.63
CA ASP A 104 -13.66 -9.77 1.65
C ASP A 104 -13.17 -9.33 3.05
N PRO A 105 -14.03 -8.67 3.86
CA PRO A 105 -13.70 -8.29 5.23
C PRO A 105 -13.14 -9.44 6.10
N LYS A 106 -13.62 -10.67 5.91
CA LYS A 106 -13.13 -11.84 6.66
C LYS A 106 -11.69 -12.18 6.27
N ILE A 107 -11.38 -12.12 4.97
CA ILE A 107 -10.02 -12.31 4.46
C ILE A 107 -9.10 -11.20 4.96
N ARG A 108 -9.60 -9.96 5.03
CA ARG A 108 -8.86 -8.84 5.62
C ARG A 108 -8.53 -9.05 7.09
N ILE A 109 -9.53 -9.43 7.89
CA ILE A 109 -9.31 -9.73 9.31
C ILE A 109 -8.33 -10.89 9.48
N SER A 110 -8.48 -11.96 8.68
CA SER A 110 -7.61 -13.13 8.76
C SER A 110 -6.15 -12.80 8.42
N HIS A 111 -5.87 -12.03 7.36
CA HIS A 111 -4.47 -11.69 7.06
C HIS A 111 -3.85 -10.84 8.19
N MET A 112 -4.61 -9.92 8.79
CA MET A 112 -4.10 -9.11 9.90
C MET A 112 -3.76 -10.00 11.11
N GLN A 113 -4.63 -10.95 11.46
CA GLN A 113 -4.47 -11.82 12.62
C GLN A 113 -3.35 -12.84 12.44
N GLU A 114 -3.36 -13.58 11.34
CA GLU A 114 -2.34 -14.58 11.01
C GLU A 114 -0.98 -13.91 10.76
N GLY A 115 -0.99 -12.76 10.09
CA GLY A 115 0.22 -11.96 9.87
C GLY A 115 0.81 -11.44 11.17
N ALA A 116 -0.01 -10.92 12.09
CA ALA A 116 0.45 -10.47 13.40
C ALA A 116 1.07 -11.61 14.23
N ALA A 117 0.47 -12.81 14.19
CA ALA A 117 0.99 -13.98 14.89
C ALA A 117 2.35 -14.42 14.33
N ALA A 118 2.45 -14.63 13.01
CA ALA A 118 3.70 -15.00 12.36
C ALA A 118 4.79 -13.93 12.57
N PHE A 119 4.42 -12.65 12.53
CA PHE A 119 5.37 -11.56 12.70
C PHE A 119 5.90 -11.45 14.13
N ALA A 120 5.10 -11.83 15.13
CA ALA A 120 5.56 -11.90 16.51
C ALA A 120 6.73 -12.89 16.66
N GLU A 121 6.67 -14.04 15.99
CA GLU A 121 7.74 -15.02 15.96
C GLU A 121 8.99 -14.43 15.29
N ASP A 122 8.83 -13.78 14.14
CA ASP A 122 9.95 -13.14 13.42
C ASP A 122 10.65 -12.06 14.27
N LEU A 123 9.88 -11.26 15.04
CA LEU A 123 10.44 -10.27 15.95
C LEU A 123 11.22 -10.90 17.11
N VAL A 124 10.74 -12.02 17.65
CA VAL A 124 11.42 -12.78 18.72
C VAL A 124 12.70 -13.44 18.18
N GLU A 125 12.65 -14.04 17.00
CA GLU A 125 13.81 -14.66 16.33
C GLU A 125 14.92 -13.63 16.06
N VAL A 126 14.54 -12.43 15.61
CA VAL A 126 15.50 -11.34 15.38
C VAL A 126 16.09 -10.82 16.69
N GLY A 127 15.30 -10.77 17.76
CA GLY A 127 15.78 -10.57 19.14
C GLY A 127 16.18 -9.14 19.51
N GLU A 128 15.74 -8.13 18.74
CA GLU A 128 16.14 -6.73 18.93
C GLU A 128 15.11 -5.88 19.71
N TRP A 129 13.93 -6.45 20.03
CA TRP A 129 12.84 -5.74 20.70
C TRP A 129 12.44 -6.39 22.03
N THR A 130 12.05 -5.56 22.98
CA THR A 130 11.45 -6.04 24.24
C THR A 130 10.06 -6.62 24.00
N GLY A 131 9.58 -7.50 24.89
CA GLY A 131 8.22 -8.05 24.78
C GLY A 131 7.12 -6.97 24.74
N ARG A 132 7.34 -5.81 25.39
CA ARG A 132 6.42 -4.67 25.32
C ARG A 132 6.40 -4.02 23.93
N GLU A 133 7.56 -3.87 23.30
CA GLU A 133 7.67 -3.31 21.95
C GLU A 133 7.10 -4.28 20.92
N ILE A 134 7.39 -5.58 21.05
CA ILE A 134 6.78 -6.62 20.20
C ILE A 134 5.26 -6.53 20.28
N GLY A 135 4.69 -6.47 21.49
CA GLY A 135 3.23 -6.33 21.66
C GLY A 135 2.65 -5.08 21.00
N LYS A 136 3.38 -3.96 20.98
CA LYS A 136 2.98 -2.74 20.26
C LYS A 136 3.05 -2.94 18.75
N ILE A 137 4.18 -3.44 18.23
CA ILE A 137 4.40 -3.68 16.80
C ILE A 137 3.35 -4.63 16.24
N VAL A 138 3.13 -5.76 16.90
CA VAL A 138 2.11 -6.77 16.55
C VAL A 138 0.71 -6.17 16.59
N GLY A 139 0.42 -5.32 17.59
CA GLY A 139 -0.85 -4.60 17.66
C GLY A 139 -1.10 -3.64 16.49
N LEU A 140 -0.05 -3.03 15.94
CA LEU A 140 -0.14 -2.21 14.73
C LEU A 140 -0.46 -3.09 13.50
N VAL A 141 0.29 -4.19 13.31
CA VAL A 141 0.06 -5.14 12.22
C VAL A 141 -1.36 -5.72 12.26
N ALA A 142 -1.84 -6.11 13.44
CA ALA A 142 -3.16 -6.72 13.62
C ALA A 142 -4.35 -5.78 13.32
N THR A 143 -4.12 -4.49 13.08
CA THR A 143 -5.19 -3.48 13.00
C THR A 143 -5.03 -2.44 11.89
N HIS A 144 -3.97 -2.54 11.07
CA HIS A 144 -3.69 -1.53 10.04
C HIS A 144 -4.83 -1.39 9.02
N ASP A 145 -5.58 -2.46 8.78
CA ASP A 145 -6.66 -2.56 7.81
C ASP A 145 -8.07 -2.33 8.43
N ASN A 146 -8.15 -1.99 9.72
CA ASN A 146 -9.41 -1.81 10.46
C ASN A 146 -10.43 -0.89 9.75
N ALA A 147 -9.96 0.16 9.08
CA ALA A 147 -10.82 1.10 8.37
C ALA A 147 -11.59 0.42 7.22
N TYR A 148 -10.97 -0.55 6.52
CA TYR A 148 -11.60 -1.28 5.42
C TYR A 148 -12.66 -2.29 5.88
N VAL A 149 -12.71 -2.59 7.18
CA VAL A 149 -13.67 -3.52 7.78
C VAL A 149 -14.61 -2.83 8.77
N GLY A 150 -14.63 -1.49 8.78
CA GLY A 150 -15.54 -0.70 9.61
C GLY A 150 -15.23 -0.70 11.11
N ILE A 151 -14.01 -1.05 11.51
CA ILE A 151 -13.58 -1.03 12.91
C ILE A 151 -12.98 0.35 13.23
N PRO A 152 -13.52 1.10 14.21
CA PRO A 152 -12.97 2.41 14.55
C PRO A 152 -11.55 2.32 15.14
N THR A 153 -10.64 3.15 14.63
CA THR A 153 -9.27 3.30 15.13
C THR A 153 -9.06 4.75 15.58
N LYS A 154 -8.55 4.94 16.80
CA LYS A 154 -8.24 6.27 17.37
C LYS A 154 -6.76 6.44 17.74
N ASP A 155 -6.02 5.34 17.74
CA ASP A 155 -4.61 5.34 18.09
C ASP A 155 -3.80 5.99 16.95
N PRO A 156 -2.99 7.04 17.23
CA PRO A 156 -2.24 7.74 16.19
C PRO A 156 -1.27 6.87 15.41
N ASP A 157 -0.61 5.90 16.06
CA ASP A 157 0.36 5.03 15.40
C ASP A 157 -0.34 4.06 14.44
N ARG A 158 -1.52 3.55 14.82
CA ARG A 158 -2.35 2.71 13.94
C ARG A 158 -2.87 3.50 12.74
N LEU A 159 -3.32 4.73 12.96
CA LEU A 159 -3.75 5.62 11.88
C LEU A 159 -2.59 5.98 10.95
N ALA A 160 -1.40 6.21 11.49
CA ALA A 160 -0.19 6.47 10.70
C ALA A 160 0.27 5.25 9.89
N LEU A 161 0.18 4.03 10.44
CA LEU A 161 0.46 2.81 9.67
C LEU A 161 -0.58 2.60 8.55
N ALA A 162 -1.86 2.84 8.83
CA ALA A 162 -2.90 2.80 7.81
C ALA A 162 -2.66 3.84 6.70
N ASP A 163 -2.21 5.04 7.04
CA ASP A 163 -1.79 6.06 6.09
C ASP A 163 -0.60 5.60 5.22
N ALA A 164 0.42 4.98 5.83
CA ALA A 164 1.58 4.46 5.13
C ALA A 164 1.21 3.35 4.14
N ASP A 165 0.35 2.41 4.53
CA ASP A 165 -0.18 1.38 3.64
C ASP A 165 -1.00 2.00 2.49
N ARG A 166 -1.87 2.95 2.83
CA ARG A 166 -2.72 3.66 1.86
C ARG A 166 -1.96 4.53 0.87
N ALA A 167 -0.71 4.91 1.15
CA ALA A 167 0.15 5.61 0.21
C ALA A 167 0.29 4.83 -1.11
N PHE A 168 0.18 3.50 -1.08
CA PHE A 168 0.23 2.68 -2.28
C PHE A 168 -1.06 2.70 -3.11
N VAL A 169 -2.24 2.98 -2.55
CA VAL A 169 -3.54 2.78 -3.26
C VAL A 169 -3.64 3.59 -4.55
N MET A 170 -3.15 4.84 -4.54
CA MET A 170 -3.14 5.71 -5.72
C MET A 170 -1.81 5.73 -6.46
N HIS A 171 -0.80 4.99 -5.98
CA HIS A 171 0.44 4.77 -6.69
C HIS A 171 0.16 4.07 -8.03
N PRO A 172 0.89 4.39 -9.12
CA PRO A 172 0.63 3.84 -10.45
C PRO A 172 0.46 2.33 -10.50
N ILE A 173 1.34 1.59 -9.82
CA ILE A 173 1.29 0.13 -9.80
C ILE A 173 -0.05 -0.35 -9.23
N SER A 174 -0.52 0.24 -8.13
CA SER A 174 -1.74 -0.19 -7.46
C SER A 174 -2.99 0.23 -8.23
N PHE A 175 -3.05 1.48 -8.70
CA PHE A 175 -4.19 2.00 -9.44
C PHE A 175 -4.49 1.17 -10.70
N TRP A 176 -3.46 0.93 -11.53
CA TRP A 176 -3.63 0.17 -12.77
C TRP A 176 -3.85 -1.32 -12.51
N LYS A 177 -3.26 -1.89 -11.44
CA LYS A 177 -3.57 -3.25 -10.97
C LYS A 177 -5.05 -3.38 -10.60
N ASP A 178 -5.56 -2.42 -9.81
CA ASP A 178 -6.93 -2.46 -9.33
C ASP A 178 -7.91 -2.28 -10.49
N TRP A 179 -7.59 -1.45 -11.48
CA TRP A 179 -8.41 -1.34 -12.69
C TRP A 179 -8.53 -2.67 -13.42
N LEU A 180 -7.42 -3.37 -13.63
CA LEU A 180 -7.42 -4.70 -14.26
C LEU A 180 -8.25 -5.73 -13.49
N ALA A 181 -8.34 -5.59 -12.16
CA ALA A 181 -9.10 -6.48 -11.29
C ALA A 181 -10.58 -6.10 -11.13
N ASN A 182 -11.02 -4.92 -11.59
CA ASN A 182 -12.40 -4.46 -11.52
C ASN A 182 -13.04 -4.51 -12.92
N GLU A 183 -13.51 -5.70 -13.30
CA GLU A 183 -14.24 -5.88 -14.55
C GLU A 183 -15.42 -4.90 -14.64
N GLY A 184 -15.53 -4.21 -15.78
CA GLY A 184 -16.65 -3.29 -16.06
C GLY A 184 -16.38 -1.82 -15.74
N PHE A 185 -15.33 -1.48 -14.99
CA PHE A 185 -14.94 -0.09 -14.75
C PHE A 185 -14.00 0.43 -15.85
N SER A 186 -14.22 1.65 -16.31
CA SER A 186 -13.21 2.46 -17.00
C SER A 186 -12.18 3.02 -15.99
N PRO A 187 -10.99 3.43 -16.44
CA PRO A 187 -10.02 4.10 -15.57
C PRO A 187 -10.60 5.32 -14.87
N LEU A 188 -11.44 6.10 -15.57
CA LEU A 188 -12.10 7.29 -15.01
C LEU A 188 -13.10 6.94 -13.91
N GLU A 189 -13.89 5.87 -14.09
CA GLU A 189 -14.84 5.42 -13.06
C GLU A 189 -14.11 4.92 -11.81
N LEU A 190 -13.01 4.17 -11.97
CA LEU A 190 -12.19 3.75 -10.82
C LEU A 190 -11.61 4.98 -10.11
N PHE A 191 -11.07 5.94 -10.85
CA PHE A 191 -10.52 7.17 -10.31
C PHE A 191 -11.55 7.96 -9.49
N ARG A 192 -12.78 8.13 -10.00
CA ARG A 192 -13.87 8.79 -9.29
C ARG A 192 -14.31 8.03 -8.03
N SER A 193 -14.35 6.70 -8.10
CA SER A 193 -14.61 5.85 -6.93
C SER A 193 -13.54 6.07 -5.85
N ARG A 194 -12.26 6.12 -6.24
CA ARG A 194 -11.16 6.42 -5.33
C ARG A 194 -11.23 7.82 -4.74
N LEU A 195 -11.53 8.85 -5.55
CA LEU A 195 -11.78 10.22 -5.06
C LEU A 195 -12.84 10.24 -3.95
N THR A 196 -13.97 9.56 -4.20
CA THR A 196 -15.05 9.46 -3.21
C THR A 196 -14.55 8.83 -1.91
N SER A 197 -13.81 7.72 -1.99
CA SER A 197 -13.29 7.04 -0.80
C SER A 197 -12.22 7.82 -0.03
N PHE A 198 -11.40 8.64 -0.70
CA PHE A 198 -10.30 9.35 -0.04
C PHE A 198 -10.68 10.74 0.49
N TYR A 199 -11.71 11.36 -0.08
CA TYR A 199 -12.16 12.71 0.28
C TYR A 199 -13.55 12.75 0.91
N ALA A 200 -14.21 11.60 1.08
CA ALA A 200 -15.63 11.53 1.45
C ALA A 200 -16.48 12.46 0.56
N TRP A 201 -16.18 12.49 -0.74
CA TRP A 201 -16.68 13.51 -1.68
C TRP A 201 -18.23 13.46 -1.81
N PRO A 202 -18.97 14.53 -1.45
CA PRO A 202 -20.44 14.51 -1.38
C PRO A 202 -21.18 14.33 -2.71
N GLU A 203 -20.55 14.61 -3.86
CA GLU A 203 -21.22 14.52 -5.17
C GLU A 203 -21.57 13.09 -5.61
N ALA A 204 -21.11 12.08 -4.88
CA ALA A 204 -21.63 10.71 -4.97
C ALA A 204 -23.15 10.61 -4.68
N GLU A 205 -23.78 11.66 -4.15
CA GLU A 205 -25.25 11.74 -4.03
C GLU A 205 -25.97 12.16 -5.33
N LYS A 206 -25.28 12.75 -6.32
CA LYS A 206 -25.88 13.20 -7.58
C LYS A 206 -25.83 12.17 -8.69
N GLU A 207 -24.80 11.32 -8.71
CA GLU A 207 -24.75 10.13 -9.58
C GLU A 207 -25.36 8.94 -8.83
N LYS A 208 -26.01 8.01 -9.56
CA LYS A 208 -26.65 6.81 -8.97
C LYS A 208 -25.59 5.84 -8.44
N VAL A 209 -24.92 6.21 -7.35
CA VAL A 209 -24.06 5.33 -6.59
C VAL A 209 -24.96 4.28 -5.95
N THR A 210 -24.73 3.03 -6.31
CA THR A 210 -25.51 1.89 -5.84
C THR A 210 -25.38 1.76 -4.31
N SER A 211 -26.35 1.10 -3.67
CA SER A 211 -26.34 0.89 -2.22
C SER A 211 -25.11 0.13 -1.72
N GLU A 212 -24.47 -0.70 -2.56
CA GLU A 212 -23.23 -1.42 -2.25
C GLU A 212 -22.00 -0.49 -2.25
N GLU A 213 -21.94 0.46 -3.20
CA GLU A 213 -20.88 1.48 -3.27
C GLU A 213 -20.95 2.50 -2.12
N LYS A 214 -22.15 2.77 -1.58
CA LYS A 214 -22.31 3.57 -0.34
C LYS A 214 -21.76 2.86 0.90
N ILE A 215 -21.91 1.54 1.00
CA ILE A 215 -21.39 0.77 2.15
C ILE A 215 -19.86 0.68 2.11
N HIS A 216 -19.26 0.59 0.92
CA HIS A 216 -17.80 0.63 0.75
C HIS A 216 -17.19 2.04 0.90
N SER A 217 -17.89 3.11 0.51
CA SER A 217 -17.37 4.48 0.58
C SER A 217 -17.53 5.14 1.95
N GLN A 218 -18.50 4.73 2.77
CA GLN A 218 -18.75 5.33 4.09
C GLN A 218 -17.72 4.99 5.18
N GLN A 219 -16.74 4.14 4.91
CA GLN A 219 -15.80 3.66 5.94
C GLN A 219 -14.35 4.13 5.75
N MET A 220 -14.05 4.83 4.66
CA MET A 220 -12.70 5.36 4.42
C MET A 220 -12.56 6.78 4.97
N LEU A 221 -11.81 6.89 6.06
CA LEU A 221 -11.46 8.17 6.68
C LEU A 221 -10.46 8.93 5.80
N GLU A 222 -10.53 10.26 5.84
CA GLU A 222 -9.47 11.13 5.31
C GLU A 222 -8.10 10.72 5.91
N PRO A 223 -6.98 10.74 5.13
CA PRO A 223 -5.67 10.43 5.68
C PRO A 223 -5.37 11.27 6.92
N PHE A 224 -4.85 10.63 7.97
CA PHE A 224 -4.65 11.23 9.29
C PHE A 224 -3.50 12.23 9.32
N THR A 225 -2.41 11.89 8.65
CA THR A 225 -1.15 12.61 8.64
C THR A 225 -1.11 13.63 7.50
N LYS A 226 -0.41 14.76 7.71
CA LYS A 226 -0.21 15.75 6.64
C LYS A 226 0.53 15.14 5.44
N LEU A 227 1.54 14.29 5.70
CA LEU A 227 2.32 13.65 4.65
C LEU A 227 1.44 12.79 3.74
N ALA A 228 0.52 12.00 4.31
CA ALA A 228 -0.40 11.18 3.53
C ALA A 228 -1.41 12.00 2.74
N ARG A 229 -1.88 13.14 3.27
CA ARG A 229 -2.72 14.08 2.50
C ARG A 229 -1.96 14.70 1.33
N ASP A 230 -0.76 15.23 1.57
CA ASP A 230 0.06 15.82 0.51
C ASP A 230 0.39 14.78 -0.58
N TRP A 231 0.76 13.57 -0.16
CA TRP A 231 1.05 12.45 -1.07
C TRP A 231 -0.17 12.05 -1.89
N ARG A 232 -1.32 11.87 -1.24
CA ARG A 232 -2.60 11.59 -1.89
C ARG A 232 -2.86 12.61 -3.00
N ASP A 233 -2.77 13.90 -2.69
CA ASP A 233 -3.09 14.97 -3.66
C ASP A 233 -2.18 14.91 -4.90
N VAL A 234 -0.88 14.66 -4.70
CA VAL A 234 0.09 14.45 -5.79
C VAL A 234 -0.27 13.23 -6.64
N GLN A 235 -0.62 12.11 -6.00
CA GLN A 235 -0.99 10.88 -6.72
C GLN A 235 -2.27 11.06 -7.53
N PHE A 236 -3.29 11.71 -6.97
CA PHE A 236 -4.54 11.98 -7.67
C PHE A 236 -4.32 12.88 -8.88
N ALA A 237 -3.55 13.97 -8.74
CA ALA A 237 -3.22 14.84 -9.86
C ALA A 237 -2.47 14.08 -10.98
N ALA A 238 -1.54 13.19 -10.61
CA ALA A 238 -0.83 12.35 -11.57
C ALA A 238 -1.77 11.36 -12.29
N ARG A 239 -2.64 10.66 -11.54
CA ARG A 239 -3.61 9.73 -12.14
C ARG A 239 -4.59 10.44 -13.08
N GLU A 240 -5.04 11.65 -12.71
CA GLU A 240 -5.93 12.45 -13.56
C GLU A 240 -5.28 12.77 -14.90
N GLN A 241 -4.03 13.26 -14.89
CA GLN A 241 -3.28 13.55 -16.11
C GLN A 241 -3.10 12.29 -16.98
N GLU A 242 -2.75 11.16 -16.38
CA GLU A 242 -2.62 9.89 -17.10
C GLU A 242 -3.91 9.42 -17.75
N ILE A 243 -5.04 9.66 -17.06
CA ILE A 243 -6.38 9.34 -17.56
C ILE A 243 -6.73 10.24 -18.76
N GLN A 244 -6.44 11.54 -18.67
CA GLN A 244 -6.69 12.49 -19.75
C GLN A 244 -5.82 12.24 -20.98
N ASP A 245 -4.57 11.86 -20.78
CA ASP A 245 -3.59 11.59 -21.84
C ASP A 245 -3.74 10.19 -22.48
N GLU A 246 -4.68 9.39 -21.98
CA GLU A 246 -4.96 8.04 -22.48
C GLU A 246 -3.74 7.11 -22.52
N ILE A 247 -2.82 7.26 -21.57
CA ILE A 247 -1.50 6.61 -21.65
C ILE A 247 -1.57 5.07 -21.70
N TRP A 248 -2.64 4.47 -21.15
CA TRP A 248 -2.85 3.01 -21.13
C TRP A 248 -3.16 2.43 -22.51
N LYS A 249 -3.53 3.26 -23.49
CA LYS A 249 -3.80 2.81 -24.86
C LYS A 249 -2.52 2.50 -25.65
N ASN A 250 -1.35 2.90 -25.16
CA ASN A 250 -0.08 2.69 -25.85
C ASN A 250 1.01 2.17 -24.90
N GLU A 251 1.49 0.94 -25.11
CA GLU A 251 2.50 0.30 -24.25
C GLU A 251 3.76 1.16 -24.05
N ALA A 252 4.30 1.72 -25.13
CA ALA A 252 5.54 2.49 -25.06
C ALA A 252 5.36 3.79 -24.27
N LEU A 253 4.23 4.47 -24.47
CA LEU A 253 3.86 5.66 -23.70
C LEU A 253 3.64 5.32 -22.23
N PHE A 254 2.89 4.25 -21.95
CA PHE A 254 2.62 3.78 -20.59
C PHE A 254 3.91 3.46 -19.83
N ARG A 255 4.77 2.60 -20.39
CA ARG A 255 6.06 2.23 -19.79
C ARG A 255 6.93 3.46 -19.51
N LYS A 256 6.99 4.38 -20.48
CA LYS A 256 7.75 5.61 -20.34
C LYS A 256 7.19 6.45 -19.20
N TYR A 257 5.89 6.70 -19.19
CA TYR A 257 5.25 7.60 -18.22
C TYR A 257 5.33 7.03 -16.81
N ILE A 258 4.90 5.78 -16.60
CA ILE A 258 4.89 5.14 -15.28
C ILE A 258 6.31 4.95 -14.75
N GLY A 259 7.23 4.48 -15.60
CA GLY A 259 8.64 4.34 -15.20
C GLY A 259 9.31 5.68 -14.89
N GLN A 260 8.97 6.75 -15.61
CA GLN A 260 9.45 8.10 -15.31
C GLN A 260 8.84 8.65 -14.02
N HIS A 261 7.55 8.42 -13.78
CA HIS A 261 6.87 8.81 -12.55
C HIS A 261 7.55 8.18 -11.34
N ILE A 262 7.67 6.84 -11.32
CA ILE A 262 8.32 6.11 -10.22
C ILE A 262 9.77 6.58 -10.01
N ARG A 263 10.55 6.75 -11.08
CA ARG A 263 11.92 7.28 -10.96
C ARG A 263 11.96 8.70 -10.43
N SER A 264 11.00 9.55 -10.82
CA SER A 264 10.89 10.93 -10.33
C SER A 264 10.59 10.95 -8.83
N GLU A 265 9.70 10.09 -8.36
CA GLU A 265 9.36 9.96 -6.94
C GLU A 265 10.55 9.46 -6.12
N LEU A 266 11.23 8.41 -6.60
CA LEU A 266 12.44 7.88 -5.99
C LEU A 266 13.55 8.95 -5.91
N SER A 267 13.71 9.76 -6.97
CA SER A 267 14.72 10.82 -7.02
C SER A 267 14.36 12.01 -6.14
N ALA A 268 13.08 12.36 -6.05
CA ALA A 268 12.60 13.48 -5.25
C ALA A 268 12.55 13.18 -3.74
N GLY A 269 12.87 11.95 -3.31
CA GLY A 269 12.64 11.57 -1.92
C GLY A 269 11.17 11.58 -1.56
N ARG A 270 10.31 11.23 -2.53
CA ARG A 270 8.88 11.01 -2.31
C ARG A 270 8.51 9.53 -2.39
N ALA A 271 9.44 8.69 -2.83
CA ALA A 271 9.47 7.24 -2.68
C ALA A 271 10.91 6.82 -2.37
#